data_AF-A0A099FAV4-F1
#
_entry.id   AF-A0A099FAV4-F1
#
_cell.length_a   1.000
_cell.length_b   1.000
_cell.length_c   1.000
_cell.angle_alpha   90.00
_cell.angle_beta   90.00
_cell.angle_gamma   90.00
#
_symmetry.space_group_name_H-M   'P 1'
#
loop_
_entity.id
_entity.type
_entity.pdbx_description
1 polymer ?
#
loop_
_entity_poly.entity_id
_entity_poly.type
_entity_poly.pdbx_seq_one_letter_code
_entity_poly.pdbx_strand_id
1 'polypeptide(L)'
;MSRRSDQLRALARLARMRADLELRRYAAYRAQADEMRRHVDTIRDELHAAMTTPAGDALDQWRLTTALVGYRAGRLHRAQDGLARMQPALAAARKNATVAFGRAEALVQLQRMTVAKDREARDRRS
;
A
#
# COMPACT_ATOMS: atom_id res chain seq x y z
N MET A 1 -32.49 16.77 -18.25
CA MET A 1 -31.22 16.04 -18.55
C MET A 1 -31.58 14.72 -19.21
N SER A 2 -30.72 14.12 -20.05
CA SER A 2 -31.03 12.81 -20.63
C SER A 2 -30.88 11.70 -19.59
N ARG A 3 -31.72 10.65 -19.67
CA ARG A 3 -31.66 9.45 -18.82
C ARG A 3 -30.27 8.82 -18.77
N ARG A 4 -29.54 8.87 -19.89
CA ARG A 4 -28.15 8.39 -20.01
C ARG A 4 -27.17 9.21 -19.18
N SER A 5 -27.32 10.55 -19.17
CA SER A 5 -26.49 11.43 -18.36
C SER A 5 -26.68 11.20 -16.87
N ASP A 6 -27.92 10.96 -16.43
CA ASP A 6 -28.24 10.68 -15.03
C ASP A 6 -27.70 9.31 -14.57
N GLN A 7 -27.77 8.29 -15.44
CA GLN A 7 -27.14 6.98 -15.19
C GLN A 7 -25.62 7.09 -15.06
N LEU A 8 -24.95 7.82 -15.97
CA LEU A 8 -23.51 8.05 -15.89
C LEU A 8 -23.11 8.79 -14.61
N ARG A 9 -23.90 9.77 -14.18
CA ARG A 9 -23.69 10.46 -12.90
C ARG A 9 -23.79 9.49 -11.71
N ALA A 10 -24.78 8.60 -11.71
CA ALA A 10 -24.92 7.59 -10.66
C ALA A 10 -23.73 6.62 -10.64
N LEU A 11 -23.29 6.14 -11.80
CA LEU A 11 -22.12 5.27 -11.92
C LEU A 11 -20.83 5.97 -11.49
N ALA A 12 -20.63 7.25 -11.86
CA ALA A 12 -19.47 8.01 -11.44
C ALA A 12 -19.39 8.14 -9.91
N ARG A 13 -20.52 8.40 -9.24
CA ARG A 13 -20.58 8.42 -7.76
C ARG A 13 -20.22 7.07 -7.15
N LEU A 14 -20.77 5.98 -7.68
CA LEU A 14 -20.46 4.63 -7.19
C LEU A 14 -18.98 4.28 -7.39
N ALA A 15 -18.43 4.59 -8.56
CA ALA A 15 -17.02 4.35 -8.86
C ALA A 15 -16.10 5.17 -7.95
N ARG A 16 -16.49 6.41 -7.60
CA ARG A 16 -15.73 7.23 -6.65
C ARG A 16 -15.71 6.60 -5.26
N MET A 17 -16.88 6.19 -4.74
CA MET A 17 -16.95 5.49 -3.45
C MET A 17 -16.09 4.22 -3.46
N ARG A 18 -16.09 3.46 -4.56
CA ARG A 18 -15.24 2.28 -4.70
C ARG A 18 -13.75 2.65 -4.68
N ALA A 19 -13.34 3.70 -5.39
CA ALA A 19 -11.96 4.17 -5.40
C ALA A 19 -11.49 4.59 -4.01
N ASP A 20 -12.33 5.31 -3.25
CA ASP A 20 -12.02 5.72 -1.88
C ASP A 20 -11.85 4.51 -0.95
N LEU A 21 -12.68 3.48 -1.11
CA LEU A 21 -12.60 2.23 -0.35
C LEU A 21 -11.29 1.47 -0.62
N GLU A 22 -10.91 1.32 -1.89
CA GLU A 22 -9.65 0.68 -2.27
C GLU A 22 -8.44 1.49 -1.82
N LEU A 23 -8.53 2.82 -1.84
CA LEU A 23 -7.47 3.70 -1.34
C LEU A 23 -7.26 3.53 0.17
N ARG A 24 -8.34 3.48 0.96
CA ARG A 24 -8.27 3.19 2.40
C ARG A 24 -7.67 1.81 2.67
N ARG A 25 -8.06 0.81 1.89
CA ARG A 25 -7.50 -0.54 1.99
C ARG A 25 -6.00 -0.55 1.70
N TYR A 26 -5.56 0.12 0.63
CA TYR A 26 -4.14 0.27 0.33
C TYR A 26 -3.38 0.99 1.45
N ALA A 27 -3.95 2.08 2.00
CA ALA A 27 -3.34 2.81 3.11
C ALA A 27 -3.13 1.92 4.35
N ALA A 28 -4.10 1.07 4.68
CA ALA A 28 -3.97 0.11 5.78
C ALA A 28 -2.82 -0.89 5.56
N TYR A 29 -2.74 -1.51 4.37
CA TYR A 29 -1.63 -2.41 4.05
C TYR A 29 -0.27 -1.69 4.09
N ARG A 30 -0.22 -0.46 3.59
CA ARG A 30 1.00 0.36 3.62
C ARG A 30 1.43 0.62 5.07
N ALA A 31 0.51 1.02 5.94
CA ALA A 31 0.81 1.27 7.35
C ALA A 31 1.37 0.02 8.04
N GLN A 32 0.78 -1.15 7.79
CA GLN A 32 1.29 -2.42 8.32
C GLN A 32 2.69 -2.75 7.79
N ALA A 33 2.94 -2.54 6.49
CA ALA A 33 4.25 -2.78 5.90
C ALA A 33 5.32 -1.81 6.42
N ASP A 34 4.96 -0.54 6.63
CA ASP A 34 5.85 0.47 7.18
C ASP A 34 6.20 0.16 8.64
N GLU A 35 5.24 -0.33 9.44
CA GLU A 35 5.52 -0.79 10.80
C GLU A 35 6.46 -2.00 10.82
N MET A 36 6.22 -3.00 9.95
CA MET A 36 7.10 -4.16 9.84
C MET A 36 8.53 -3.77 9.39
N ARG A 37 8.67 -2.75 8.53
CA ARG A 37 9.99 -2.20 8.15
C ARG A 37 10.72 -1.62 9.35
N ARG A 38 10.05 -0.78 10.16
CA ARG A 38 10.64 -0.24 11.39
C ARG A 38 11.07 -1.35 12.34
N HIS A 39 10.27 -2.41 12.46
CA HIS A 39 10.61 -3.57 13.27
C HIS A 39 11.87 -4.29 12.75
N VAL A 40 11.98 -4.49 11.44
CA VAL A 40 13.18 -5.06 10.80
C VAL A 40 14.41 -4.18 11.07
N ASP A 41 14.29 -2.86 10.93
CA ASP A 41 15.39 -1.93 11.16
C ASP A 41 15.82 -1.93 12.63
N THR A 42 14.87 -1.97 13.57
CA THR A 42 15.18 -2.11 15.01
C THR A 42 15.99 -3.38 15.31
N ILE A 43 15.58 -4.53 14.76
CA ILE A 43 16.33 -5.79 14.95
C ILE A 43 17.71 -5.73 14.29
N ARG A 44 17.83 -5.04 13.15
CA ARG A 44 19.12 -4.82 12.48
C ARG A 44 20.06 -4.02 13.38
N ASP A 45 19.56 -2.96 14.00
CA ASP A 45 20.35 -2.12 14.92
C ASP A 45 20.74 -2.92 16.18
N GLU A 46 19.82 -3.73 16.73
CA GLU A 46 20.13 -4.66 17.82
C GLU A 46 21.25 -5.66 17.43
N LEU A 47 21.18 -6.24 16.23
CA LEU A 47 22.21 -7.16 15.74
C LEU A 47 23.54 -6.44 15.57
N HIS A 48 23.54 -5.25 14.97
CA HIS A 48 24.75 -4.46 14.78
C HIS A 48 25.41 -4.13 16.12
N ALA A 49 24.63 -3.68 17.11
CA ALA A 49 25.12 -3.45 18.46
C ALA A 49 25.70 -4.71 19.11
N ALA A 50 25.11 -5.89 18.87
CA ALA A 50 25.66 -7.16 19.37
C ALA A 50 27.04 -7.47 18.78
N MET A 51 27.21 -7.18 17.48
CA MET A 51 28.45 -7.47 16.75
C MET A 51 29.58 -6.50 17.09
N THR A 52 29.25 -5.26 17.45
CA THR A 52 30.24 -4.23 17.76
C THR A 52 30.57 -4.12 19.25
N THR A 53 29.78 -4.76 20.12
CA THR A 53 30.08 -4.84 21.55
C THR A 53 31.35 -5.67 21.75
N PRO A 54 32.40 -5.13 22.38
CA PRO A 54 33.61 -5.88 22.70
C PRO A 54 33.26 -7.08 23.58
N ALA A 55 33.62 -8.30 23.15
CA ALA A 55 33.66 -9.44 24.05
C ALA A 55 34.91 -9.29 24.93
N GLY A 56 34.79 -9.53 26.23
CA GLY A 56 35.99 -9.61 27.06
C GLY A 56 36.77 -10.89 26.76
N ASP A 57 37.98 -10.97 27.32
CA ASP A 57 38.97 -11.98 26.91
C ASP A 57 38.63 -13.42 27.34
N ALA A 58 37.56 -13.61 28.12
CA ALA A 58 37.13 -14.91 28.59
C ALA A 58 36.36 -15.68 27.50
N LEU A 59 36.71 -16.96 27.31
CA LEU A 59 36.04 -17.85 26.34
C LEU A 59 34.51 -17.91 26.52
N ASP A 60 34.03 -17.89 27.76
CA ASP A 60 32.59 -17.93 28.04
C ASP A 60 31.87 -16.67 27.57
N GLN A 61 32.54 -15.51 27.63
CA GLN A 61 32.02 -14.24 27.13
C GLN A 61 31.95 -14.27 25.59
N TRP A 62 32.96 -14.83 24.92
CA TRP A 62 32.93 -15.06 23.48
C TRP A 62 31.76 -15.95 23.05
N ARG A 63 31.58 -17.10 23.71
CA ARG A 63 30.47 -18.03 23.41
C ARG A 63 29.11 -17.38 23.59
N LEU A 64 28.95 -16.59 24.66
CA LEU A 64 27.72 -15.83 24.93
C LEU A 64 27.45 -14.81 23.82
N THR A 65 28.44 -14.01 23.44
CA THR A 65 28.31 -13.01 22.36
C THR A 65 27.98 -13.67 21.03
N THR A 66 28.64 -14.77 20.66
CA THR A 66 28.33 -15.53 19.43
C THR A 66 26.90 -16.06 19.44
N ALA A 67 26.42 -16.62 20.57
CA ALA A 67 25.05 -17.10 20.70
C ALA A 67 24.03 -15.96 20.55
N LEU A 68 24.30 -14.78 21.15
CA LEU A 68 23.44 -13.60 21.04
C LEU A 68 23.35 -13.09 19.58
N VAL A 69 24.49 -13.00 18.89
CA VAL A 69 24.56 -12.62 17.48
C VAL A 69 23.77 -13.60 16.61
N GLY A 70 23.97 -14.91 16.80
CA GLY A 70 23.22 -15.93 16.06
C GLY A 70 21.71 -15.86 16.28
N TYR A 71 21.28 -15.65 17.53
CA TYR A 71 19.87 -15.45 17.87
C TYR A 71 19.28 -14.22 17.17
N ARG A 72 19.97 -13.06 17.23
CA ARG A 72 19.52 -11.81 16.59
C ARG A 72 19.50 -11.91 15.07
N ALA A 73 20.48 -12.58 14.46
CA ALA A 73 20.50 -12.85 13.02
C ALA A 73 19.30 -13.71 12.59
N GLY A 74 18.98 -14.77 13.35
CA GLY A 74 17.80 -15.60 13.10
C GLY A 74 16.49 -14.82 13.25
N ARG A 75 16.40 -13.91 14.22
CA ARG A 75 15.25 -12.99 14.37
C ARG A 75 15.13 -12.05 13.17
N LEU A 76 16.24 -11.45 12.73
CA LEU A 76 16.27 -10.55 11.58
C LEU A 76 15.76 -11.26 10.32
N HIS A 77 16.25 -12.47 10.07
CA HIS A 77 15.83 -13.27 8.92
C HIS A 77 14.31 -13.54 8.93
N ARG A 78 13.75 -13.98 10.06
CA ARG A 78 12.30 -14.20 10.19
C ARG A 78 11.48 -12.92 9.97
N ALA A 79 11.95 -11.78 10.48
CA ALA A 79 11.28 -10.50 10.29
C ALA A 79 11.33 -10.05 8.83
N GLN A 80 12.47 -10.23 8.15
CA GLN A 80 12.62 -9.96 6.72
C GLN A 80 11.70 -10.84 5.87
N ASP A 81 11.58 -12.13 6.19
CA ASP A 81 10.64 -13.03 5.53
C ASP A 81 9.18 -12.60 5.75
N GLY A 82 8.87 -12.15 6.98
CA GLY A 82 7.57 -11.56 7.31
C GLY A 82 7.24 -10.37 6.42
N LEU A 83 8.18 -9.44 6.28
CA LEU A 83 8.04 -8.28 5.41
C LEU A 83 7.91 -8.68 3.92
N ALA A 84 8.68 -9.67 3.48
CA ALA A 84 8.63 -10.18 2.10
C ALA A 84 7.24 -10.77 1.78
N ARG A 85 6.65 -11.53 2.71
CA ARG A 85 5.29 -12.08 2.57
C ARG A 85 4.20 -11.01 2.46
N MET A 86 4.44 -9.79 2.96
CA MET A 86 3.48 -8.68 2.88
C MET A 86 3.51 -7.96 1.51
N GLN A 87 4.61 -8.07 0.76
CA GLN A 87 4.78 -7.34 -0.51
C GLN A 87 3.70 -7.64 -1.56
N PRO A 88 3.29 -8.91 -1.79
CA PRO A 88 2.27 -9.22 -2.78
C PRO A 88 0.92 -8.58 -2.47
N ALA A 89 0.48 -8.61 -1.20
CA ALA A 89 -0.78 -8.02 -0.77
C ALA A 89 -0.76 -6.48 -0.92
N LEU A 90 0.35 -5.84 -0.56
CA LEU A 90 0.53 -4.40 -0.74
C LEU A 90 0.50 -4.00 -2.22
N ALA A 91 1.19 -4.75 -3.09
CA ALA A 91 1.22 -4.51 -4.53
C ALA A 91 -0.17 -4.71 -5.15
N ALA A 92 -0.91 -5.75 -4.74
CA ALA A 92 -2.27 -5.99 -5.19
C ALA A 92 -3.22 -4.87 -4.76
N ALA A 93 -3.14 -4.41 -3.51
CA ALA A 93 -3.95 -3.30 -3.02
C ALA A 93 -3.64 -1.99 -3.77
N ARG A 94 -2.35 -1.71 -4.02
CA ARG A 94 -1.93 -0.56 -4.84
C ARG A 94 -2.54 -0.62 -6.24
N LYS A 95 -2.43 -1.77 -6.91
CA LYS A 95 -3.00 -1.98 -8.26
C LYS A 95 -4.51 -1.75 -8.26
N ASN A 96 -5.22 -2.32 -7.29
CA ASN A 96 -6.68 -2.18 -7.18
C ASN A 96 -7.11 -0.73 -6.96
N ALA A 97 -6.42 0.00 -6.08
CA ALA A 97 -6.67 1.41 -5.85
C ALA A 97 -6.45 2.23 -7.13
N THR A 98 -5.35 2.01 -7.85
CA THR A 98 -5.06 2.69 -9.13
C THR A 98 -6.14 2.41 -10.18
N VAL A 99 -6.54 1.15 -10.34
CA VAL A 99 -7.58 0.76 -11.31
C VAL A 99 -8.94 1.36 -10.95
N ALA A 100 -9.33 1.31 -9.68
CA ALA A 100 -10.59 1.87 -9.22
C ALA A 100 -10.64 3.40 -9.42
N PHE A 101 -9.54 4.09 -9.10
CA PHE A 101 -9.40 5.51 -9.36
C PHE A 101 -9.51 5.84 -10.86
N GLY A 102 -8.75 5.14 -11.71
CA GLY A 102 -8.82 5.35 -13.16
C GLY A 102 -10.21 5.13 -13.74
N ARG A 103 -10.95 4.13 -13.25
CA ARG A 103 -12.36 3.90 -13.63
C ARG A 103 -13.28 5.04 -13.20
N ALA A 104 -13.09 5.57 -11.99
CA ALA A 104 -13.87 6.70 -11.51
C ALA A 104 -13.64 7.95 -12.37
N GLU A 105 -12.39 8.25 -12.69
CA GLU A 105 -12.04 9.38 -13.56
C GLU A 105 -12.61 9.21 -14.98
N ALA A 106 -12.50 8.01 -15.56
CA ALA A 106 -13.08 7.74 -16.88
C ALA A 106 -14.60 7.98 -16.91
N LEU A 107 -15.33 7.56 -15.88
CA LEU A 107 -16.78 7.80 -15.79
C LEU A 107 -17.13 9.29 -15.64
N VAL A 108 -16.34 10.05 -14.88
CA VAL A 108 -16.51 11.51 -14.77
C VAL A 108 -16.30 12.18 -16.13
N GLN A 109 -15.28 11.77 -16.88
CA GLN A 109 -15.03 12.32 -18.21
C GLN A 109 -16.15 11.96 -19.20
N LEU A 110 -16.60 10.70 -19.22
CA LEU A 110 -17.73 10.27 -20.04
C LEU A 110 -19.01 11.03 -19.71
N GLN A 111 -19.27 11.29 -18.42
CA GLN A 111 -20.40 12.10 -17.98
C GLN A 111 -20.32 13.52 -18.54
N ARG A 112 -19.15 14.18 -18.43
CA ARG A 112 -18.92 15.54 -18.95
C ARG A 112 -19.13 15.61 -20.45
N MET A 113 -18.55 14.68 -21.21
CA MET A 113 -18.71 14.60 -22.66
C MET A 113 -20.17 14.40 -23.06
N THR A 114 -20.91 13.56 -22.32
CA THR A 114 -22.33 13.32 -22.60
C THR A 114 -23.19 14.56 -22.33
N VAL A 115 -22.93 15.28 -21.23
CA VAL A 115 -23.63 16.54 -20.94
C VAL A 115 -23.34 17.60 -22.00
N ALA A 116 -22.10 17.71 -22.49
CA ALA A 116 -21.75 18.63 -23.56
C ALA A 116 -22.51 18.32 -24.86
N LYS A 117 -22.50 17.05 -25.29
CA LYS A 117 -23.26 16.59 -26.47
C LYS A 117 -24.76 16.84 -26.34
N ASP A 118 -25.33 16.61 -25.16
CA ASP A 118 -26.76 16.86 -24.89
C ASP A 118 -27.10 18.36 -24.97
N ARG A 119 -26.17 19.25 -24.64
CA ARG A 119 -26.35 20.71 -24.77
C ARG A 119 -26.29 21.13 -26.23
N GLU A 120 -25.25 20.74 -26.95
CA GLU A 120 -25.12 21.02 -28.39
C GLU A 120 -26.33 20.52 -29.19
N ALA A 121 -26.86 19.35 -28.86
CA ALA A 121 -28.03 18.79 -29.52
C ALA A 121 -29.34 19.55 -29.21
N ARG A 122 -29.41 20.32 -28.12
CA ARG A 122 -30.55 21.20 -27.82
C ARG A 122 -30.39 22.53 -28.54
N ASP A 123 -29.20 23.11 -28.52
CA ASP A 123 -28.91 24.39 -29.17
C ASP A 123 -29.12 24.31 -30.70
N ARG A 124 -28.90 23.15 -31.31
CA ARG A 124 -29.22 22.91 -32.74
C ARG A 124 -30.71 22.77 -33.04
N ARG A 125 -31.56 22.59 -32.03
CA ARG A 125 -33.01 22.41 -32.18
C ARG A 125 -33.80 23.68 -31.84
N SER A 126 -33.17 24.69 -31.23
CA SER A 126 -33.73 26.03 -31.03
C SER A 126 -33.41 26.92 -32.22
#